data_AF-A0A968QRR4-F1
#
_entry.id   AF-A0A968QRR4-F1
#
_cell.length_a   1.000
_cell.length_b   1.000
_cell.length_c   1.000
_cell.angle_alpha   90.00
_cell.angle_beta   90.00
_cell.angle_gamma   90.00
#
_symmetry.space_group_name_H-M   'P 1'
#
loop_
_entity.id
_entity.type
_entity.pdbx_description
1 polymer ?
#
loop_
_entity_poly.entity_id
_entity_poly.type
_entity_poly.pdbx_seq_one_letter_code
_entity_poly.pdbx_strand_id
1 'polypeptide(L)'
;MAAAFHDNDGNFLNFIETKSNFSLSAGMSSGILTFHSNSVSYGSGSYLICIWYKPIGGADWIQLSAGNYENPIEMGIQESANLNLYSPIIVTPNPVSQNQTIEVKADIFNFGSVGFTGNVGAALFNSQGFIDYLQITDYVSIPSGTQTSLTFHSNPMIYPPGTYEVNIFYKSVGADWKPVEHPDKAIFNIVASPSSVPDIELTPKELTFTYSPYRSTRTLTFSDARVPRQNPPDLFVKVSENDTVLSEQQRELAEKCRADIATVESEIMKAKIELLKSEDAVNLNLFTGSNYIALKTKSKKEPIMTSHGMALSEMTDQDMPFLWLKAMI
;
A
#
# COMPACT_ATOMS: atom_id res chain seq x y z
N MET A 1 -37.13 37.60 -10.82
CA MET A 1 -36.24 37.08 -11.87
C MET A 1 -34.87 36.84 -11.28
N ALA A 2 -34.08 35.95 -11.86
CA ALA A 2 -32.74 35.64 -11.40
C ALA A 2 -31.81 35.38 -12.57
N ALA A 3 -30.52 35.65 -12.38
CA ALA A 3 -29.46 35.12 -13.22
C ALA A 3 -28.78 33.98 -12.45
N ALA A 4 -28.38 32.92 -13.14
CA ALA A 4 -27.79 31.73 -12.52
C ALA A 4 -26.68 31.12 -13.36
N PHE A 5 -25.65 30.60 -12.69
CA PHE A 5 -24.61 29.77 -13.27
C PHE A 5 -25.07 28.33 -13.43
N HIS A 6 -24.70 27.73 -14.55
CA HIS A 6 -24.84 26.31 -14.85
C HIS A 6 -23.49 25.78 -15.35
N ASP A 7 -23.24 24.50 -15.19
CA ASP A 7 -22.13 23.83 -15.87
C ASP A 7 -22.40 23.71 -17.38
N ASN A 8 -21.43 23.16 -18.14
CA ASN A 8 -21.57 22.95 -19.58
C ASN A 8 -22.64 21.91 -19.96
N ASP A 9 -23.02 21.04 -19.04
CA ASP A 9 -24.09 20.05 -19.27
C ASP A 9 -25.48 20.65 -18.98
N GLY A 10 -25.54 21.91 -18.55
CA GLY A 10 -26.76 22.63 -18.24
C GLY A 10 -27.31 22.36 -16.84
N ASN A 11 -26.53 21.76 -15.94
CA ASN A 11 -26.94 21.57 -14.55
C ASN A 11 -26.78 22.88 -13.76
N PHE A 12 -27.79 23.22 -12.97
CA PHE A 12 -27.75 24.40 -12.11
C PHE A 12 -26.64 24.29 -11.06
N LEU A 13 -25.84 25.36 -10.94
CA LEU A 13 -24.80 25.49 -9.91
C LEU A 13 -25.24 26.42 -8.78
N ASN A 14 -25.48 27.70 -9.11
CA ASN A 14 -25.90 28.70 -8.12
C ASN A 14 -26.55 29.92 -8.81
N PHE A 15 -27.29 30.71 -8.03
CA PHE A 15 -27.74 32.02 -8.46
C PHE A 15 -26.59 33.05 -8.41
N ILE A 16 -26.51 33.89 -9.44
CA ILE A 16 -25.71 35.12 -9.46
C ILE A 16 -26.39 36.15 -8.56
N GLU A 17 -27.64 36.47 -8.86
CA GLU A 17 -28.49 37.37 -8.09
C GLU A 17 -29.96 37.05 -8.37
N THR A 18 -30.81 37.17 -7.34
CA THR A 18 -32.27 37.13 -7.49
C THR A 18 -32.86 38.50 -7.22
N LYS A 19 -33.61 39.03 -8.19
CA LYS A 19 -34.43 40.24 -8.03
C LYS A 19 -35.88 39.85 -7.74
N SER A 20 -36.34 40.20 -6.54
CA SER A 20 -37.72 40.02 -6.09
C SER A 20 -38.61 41.21 -6.45
N ASN A 21 -39.94 41.04 -6.31
CA ASN A 21 -40.95 42.09 -6.55
C ASN A 21 -40.89 42.74 -7.93
N PHE A 22 -40.29 42.05 -8.90
CA PHE A 22 -40.28 42.47 -10.29
C PHE A 22 -41.64 42.18 -10.93
N SER A 23 -42.25 43.19 -11.54
CA SER A 23 -43.49 43.05 -12.30
C SER A 23 -43.30 43.65 -13.69
N LEU A 24 -43.92 43.00 -14.68
CA LEU A 24 -43.95 43.46 -16.06
C LEU A 24 -45.36 43.26 -16.60
N SER A 25 -45.96 44.31 -17.12
CA SER A 25 -47.28 44.20 -17.74
C SER A 25 -47.19 43.46 -19.07
N ALA A 26 -48.25 42.76 -19.45
CA ALA A 26 -48.30 42.05 -20.72
C ALA A 26 -48.00 42.99 -21.90
N GLY A 27 -47.12 42.56 -22.81
CA GLY A 27 -46.72 43.33 -23.98
C GLY A 27 -45.68 44.44 -23.71
N MET A 28 -45.24 44.64 -22.47
CA MET A 28 -44.19 45.61 -22.13
C MET A 28 -42.83 44.92 -22.06
N SER A 29 -41.76 45.67 -22.33
CA SER A 29 -40.38 45.25 -22.05
C SER A 29 -39.88 45.88 -20.76
N SER A 30 -39.08 45.16 -19.98
CA SER A 30 -38.26 45.84 -18.99
C SER A 30 -37.15 46.61 -19.67
N GLY A 31 -36.66 47.67 -19.02
CA GLY A 31 -35.35 48.21 -19.37
C GLY A 31 -34.23 47.20 -19.08
N ILE A 32 -32.99 47.69 -19.10
CA ILE A 32 -31.81 46.90 -18.77
C ILE A 32 -31.91 46.42 -17.31
N LEU A 33 -31.72 45.12 -17.11
CA LEU A 33 -31.57 44.53 -15.79
C LEU A 33 -30.14 44.06 -15.62
N THR A 34 -29.46 44.63 -14.62
CA THR A 34 -28.09 44.26 -14.27
C THR A 34 -28.11 43.31 -13.09
N PHE A 35 -27.44 42.17 -13.23
CA PHE A 35 -27.23 41.21 -12.14
C PHE A 35 -25.78 41.30 -11.67
N HIS A 36 -25.57 41.27 -10.37
CA HIS A 36 -24.24 41.37 -9.76
C HIS A 36 -23.90 40.10 -8.99
N SER A 37 -22.68 39.59 -9.18
CA SER A 37 -22.05 38.68 -8.21
C SER A 37 -20.87 39.38 -7.55
N ASN A 38 -20.68 39.15 -6.26
CA ASN A 38 -19.52 39.65 -5.52
C ASN A 38 -18.27 38.77 -5.75
N SER A 39 -18.46 37.51 -6.12
CA SER A 39 -17.38 36.58 -6.45
C SER A 39 -17.88 35.42 -7.31
N VAL A 40 -16.96 34.81 -8.05
CA VAL A 40 -17.21 33.57 -8.79
C VAL A 40 -16.14 32.60 -8.32
N SER A 41 -16.55 31.52 -7.65
CA SER A 41 -15.64 30.55 -7.02
C SER A 41 -15.60 29.23 -7.77
N TYR A 42 -15.80 29.26 -9.09
CA TYR A 42 -15.73 28.08 -9.94
C TYR A 42 -14.35 27.97 -10.58
N GLY A 43 -13.91 26.73 -10.83
CA GLY A 43 -12.66 26.45 -11.51
C GLY A 43 -12.65 26.95 -12.94
N SER A 44 -11.47 26.95 -13.59
CA SER A 44 -11.40 27.26 -15.02
C SER A 44 -12.26 26.31 -15.83
N GLY A 45 -13.00 26.83 -16.81
CA GLY A 45 -13.86 26.05 -17.67
C GLY A 45 -14.85 26.92 -18.42
N SER A 46 -15.66 26.29 -19.26
CA SER A 46 -16.85 26.92 -19.81
C SER A 46 -18.04 26.69 -18.88
N TYR A 47 -18.91 27.68 -18.79
CA TYR A 47 -20.11 27.69 -17.97
C TYR A 47 -21.22 28.38 -18.76
N LEU A 48 -22.46 28.15 -18.35
CA LEU A 48 -23.62 28.83 -18.90
C LEU A 48 -24.18 29.82 -17.89
N ILE A 49 -24.53 31.02 -18.36
CA ILE A 49 -25.35 31.95 -17.60
C ILE A 49 -26.75 31.94 -18.19
N CYS A 50 -27.71 31.64 -17.32
CA CYS A 50 -29.12 31.53 -17.67
C CYS A 50 -29.94 32.58 -16.93
N ILE A 51 -30.92 33.19 -17.61
CA ILE A 51 -31.95 34.00 -16.97
C ILE A 51 -33.18 33.15 -16.66
N TRP A 52 -33.65 33.26 -15.42
CA TRP A 52 -34.81 32.54 -14.89
C TRP A 52 -35.85 33.52 -14.34
N TYR A 53 -37.12 33.12 -14.37
CA TYR A 53 -38.18 33.82 -13.67
C TYR A 53 -39.03 32.84 -12.88
N LYS A 54 -39.63 33.33 -11.79
CA LYS A 54 -40.53 32.56 -10.94
C LYS A 54 -41.84 33.34 -10.82
N PRO A 55 -42.95 32.85 -11.41
CA PRO A 55 -44.25 33.49 -11.28
C PRO A 55 -44.68 33.59 -9.81
N ILE A 56 -45.47 34.61 -9.47
CA ILE A 56 -46.09 34.71 -8.14
C ILE A 56 -47.02 33.50 -7.94
N GLY A 57 -46.81 32.77 -6.84
CA GLY A 57 -47.54 31.52 -6.55
C GLY A 57 -47.02 30.29 -7.30
N GLY A 58 -46.03 30.44 -8.19
CA GLY A 58 -45.36 29.31 -8.83
C GLY A 58 -44.40 28.58 -7.89
N ALA A 59 -44.36 27.26 -7.97
CA ALA A 59 -43.43 26.43 -7.19
C ALA A 59 -42.00 26.51 -7.75
N ASP A 60 -41.86 26.53 -9.08
CA ASP A 60 -40.58 26.32 -9.77
C ASP A 60 -40.07 27.57 -10.50
N TRP A 61 -38.75 27.58 -10.72
CA TRP A 61 -38.09 28.52 -11.61
C TRP A 61 -38.26 28.05 -13.06
N ILE A 62 -38.56 29.00 -13.94
CA ILE A 62 -38.75 28.77 -15.37
C ILE A 62 -37.66 29.53 -16.11
N GLN A 63 -36.89 28.85 -16.97
CA GLN A 63 -35.90 29.51 -17.81
C GLN A 63 -36.61 30.47 -18.75
N LEU A 64 -36.12 31.70 -18.84
CA LEU A 64 -36.68 32.69 -19.75
C LEU A 64 -36.39 32.26 -21.19
N SER A 65 -37.42 32.21 -22.05
CA SER A 65 -37.21 31.90 -23.47
C SER A 65 -36.26 32.92 -24.11
N ALA A 66 -35.36 32.45 -24.95
CA ALA A 66 -34.32 33.25 -25.61
C ALA A 66 -34.92 34.30 -26.57
N GLY A 67 -36.03 33.96 -27.24
CA GLY A 67 -36.65 34.85 -28.23
C GLY A 67 -35.68 35.16 -29.37
N ASN A 68 -35.35 36.44 -29.57
CA ASN A 68 -34.36 36.90 -30.55
C ASN A 68 -32.95 37.09 -29.94
N TYR A 69 -32.77 36.75 -28.67
CA TYR A 69 -31.51 36.85 -27.94
C TYR A 69 -30.97 35.46 -27.60
N GLU A 70 -29.75 35.39 -27.08
CA GLU A 70 -29.19 34.15 -26.55
C GLU A 70 -29.55 34.00 -25.07
N ASN A 71 -30.06 32.83 -24.70
CA ASN A 71 -30.25 32.40 -23.32
C ASN A 71 -30.37 30.86 -23.31
N PRO A 72 -29.35 30.12 -22.86
CA PRO A 72 -28.17 30.57 -22.11
C PRO A 72 -27.13 31.33 -22.96
N ILE A 73 -26.22 32.04 -22.26
CA ILE A 73 -24.95 32.52 -22.84
C ILE A 73 -23.77 31.71 -22.28
N GLU A 74 -22.78 31.41 -23.11
CA GLU A 74 -21.53 30.78 -22.68
C GLU A 74 -20.58 31.81 -22.06
N MET A 75 -19.91 31.41 -20.98
CA MET A 75 -18.87 32.17 -20.30
C MET A 75 -17.67 31.26 -20.02
N GLY A 76 -16.48 31.67 -20.45
CA GLY A 76 -15.23 31.05 -20.03
C GLY A 76 -14.70 31.67 -18.74
N ILE A 77 -14.51 30.85 -17.72
CA ILE A 77 -13.71 31.20 -16.54
C ILE A 77 -12.29 30.73 -16.82
N GLN A 78 -11.32 31.63 -16.77
CA GLN A 78 -9.90 31.29 -16.88
C GLN A 78 -9.26 31.28 -15.51
N GLU A 79 -8.51 30.22 -15.19
CA GLU A 79 -7.67 30.20 -14.02
C GLU A 79 -6.45 31.06 -14.31
N SER A 80 -6.35 32.18 -13.60
CA SER A 80 -5.23 33.12 -13.73
C SER A 80 -4.12 32.87 -12.71
N ALA A 81 -4.25 31.83 -11.87
CA ALA A 81 -3.17 31.35 -11.01
C ALA A 81 -2.17 30.53 -11.84
N ASN A 82 -0.89 30.83 -11.69
CA ASN A 82 0.20 30.11 -12.33
C ASN A 82 1.20 29.75 -11.23
N LEU A 83 1.08 28.54 -10.68
CA LEU A 83 1.91 28.09 -9.56
C LEU A 83 3.08 27.27 -10.08
N ASN A 84 4.29 27.73 -9.78
CA ASN A 84 5.53 27.02 -10.09
C ASN A 84 6.36 26.85 -8.81
N LEU A 85 7.25 25.86 -8.80
CA LEU A 85 8.19 25.74 -7.70
C LEU A 85 9.22 26.86 -7.79
N TYR A 86 9.50 27.47 -6.64
CA TYR A 86 10.51 28.50 -6.48
C TYR A 86 11.90 27.92 -6.16
N SER A 87 11.92 26.71 -5.60
CA SER A 87 13.12 25.97 -5.24
C SER A 87 12.91 24.46 -5.46
N PRO A 88 13.99 23.65 -5.56
CA PRO A 88 13.86 22.20 -5.65
C PRO A 88 13.12 21.60 -4.44
N ILE A 89 12.30 20.58 -4.69
CA ILE A 89 11.62 19.82 -3.62
C ILE A 89 12.66 19.10 -2.76
N ILE A 90 12.53 19.21 -1.43
CA ILE A 90 13.40 18.52 -0.48
C ILE A 90 12.63 17.38 0.19
N VAL A 91 13.17 16.16 0.14
CA VAL A 91 12.61 14.97 0.81
C VAL A 91 13.55 14.51 1.91
N THR A 92 13.04 14.33 3.13
CA THR A 92 13.81 13.90 4.30
C THR A 92 13.07 12.83 5.10
N PRO A 93 13.69 11.69 5.45
CA PRO A 93 15.04 11.26 5.08
C PRO A 93 15.14 10.78 3.62
N ASN A 94 16.35 10.81 3.06
CA ASN A 94 16.69 10.22 1.76
C ASN A 94 18.09 9.57 1.82
N PRO A 95 18.22 8.23 1.75
CA PRO A 95 17.14 7.25 1.55
C PRO A 95 16.21 7.15 2.77
N VAL A 96 15.00 6.62 2.56
CA VAL A 96 14.05 6.28 3.63
C VAL A 96 14.00 4.77 3.81
N SER A 97 14.06 4.30 5.06
CA SER A 97 13.81 2.89 5.35
C SER A 97 12.31 2.59 5.29
N GLN A 98 11.94 1.43 4.76
CA GLN A 98 10.55 0.98 4.74
C GLN A 98 9.93 1.07 6.16
N ASN A 99 8.63 1.34 6.21
CA ASN A 99 7.86 1.64 7.43
C ASN A 99 8.24 2.92 8.17
N GLN A 100 9.07 3.80 7.59
CA GLN A 100 9.28 5.15 8.11
C GLN A 100 8.48 6.19 7.33
N THR A 101 8.21 7.32 7.97
CA THR A 101 7.59 8.49 7.33
C THR A 101 8.65 9.35 6.65
N ILE A 102 8.22 10.13 5.65
CA ILE A 102 9.01 11.19 5.04
C ILE A 102 8.36 12.55 5.25
N GLU A 103 9.20 13.57 5.30
CA GLU A 103 8.85 14.98 5.21
C GLU A 103 9.24 15.49 3.82
N VAL A 104 8.31 16.17 3.15
CA VAL A 104 8.52 16.82 1.85
C VAL A 104 8.33 18.32 2.01
N LYS A 105 9.33 19.12 1.62
CA LYS A 105 9.24 20.58 1.60
C LYS A 105 9.25 21.10 0.17
N ALA A 106 8.36 22.04 -0.11
CA ALA A 106 8.28 22.73 -1.39
C ALA A 106 8.03 24.22 -1.18
N ASP A 107 8.81 25.05 -1.86
CA ASP A 107 8.54 26.48 -1.97
C ASP A 107 7.78 26.73 -3.28
N ILE A 108 6.60 27.32 -3.19
CA ILE A 108 5.70 27.54 -4.33
C ILE A 108 5.52 29.04 -4.51
N PHE A 109 5.72 29.51 -5.74
CA PHE A 109 5.52 30.90 -6.13
C PHE A 109 4.33 31.01 -7.08
N ASN A 110 3.47 32.01 -6.85
CA ASN A 110 2.36 32.31 -7.75
C ASN A 110 2.77 33.39 -8.77
N PHE A 111 3.16 32.95 -9.97
CA PHE A 111 3.48 33.80 -11.12
C PHE A 111 2.23 34.33 -11.84
N GLY A 112 1.03 33.93 -11.39
CA GLY A 112 -0.24 34.37 -11.94
C GLY A 112 -0.53 35.83 -11.63
N SER A 113 -1.47 36.44 -12.37
CA SER A 113 -1.92 37.83 -12.15
C SER A 113 -2.98 37.96 -11.04
N VAL A 114 -3.45 36.83 -10.48
CA VAL A 114 -4.40 36.80 -9.36
C VAL A 114 -3.89 35.90 -8.23
N GLY A 115 -4.40 36.12 -7.02
CA GLY A 115 -4.15 35.20 -5.90
C GLY A 115 -4.75 33.82 -6.16
N PHE A 116 -4.05 32.79 -5.71
CA PHE A 116 -4.53 31.41 -5.68
C PHE A 116 -5.21 31.12 -4.34
N THR A 117 -6.34 30.42 -4.38
CA THR A 117 -6.96 29.80 -3.20
C THR A 117 -7.46 28.41 -3.60
N GLY A 118 -6.94 27.36 -2.99
CA GLY A 118 -7.28 25.99 -3.36
C GLY A 118 -6.58 24.94 -2.52
N ASN A 119 -6.51 23.72 -3.04
CA ASN A 119 -5.78 22.62 -2.39
C ASN A 119 -4.40 22.48 -3.05
N VAL A 120 -3.40 22.12 -2.25
CA VAL A 120 -2.06 21.76 -2.75
C VAL A 120 -1.68 20.43 -2.13
N GLY A 121 -1.18 19.48 -2.93
CA GLY A 121 -0.81 18.15 -2.46
C GLY A 121 0.54 17.68 -2.99
N ALA A 122 1.24 16.88 -2.19
CA ALA A 122 2.42 16.15 -2.63
C ALA A 122 2.00 14.74 -3.08
N ALA A 123 2.30 14.38 -4.32
CA ALA A 123 1.94 13.10 -4.93
C ALA A 123 3.19 12.24 -5.17
N LEU A 124 3.05 10.94 -4.88
CA LEU A 124 4.09 9.93 -4.98
C LEU A 124 3.93 9.13 -6.28
N PHE A 125 5.05 8.88 -6.95
CA PHE A 125 5.13 8.14 -8.21
C PHE A 125 6.23 7.08 -8.15
N ASN A 126 6.06 6.02 -8.94
CA ASN A 126 7.12 5.07 -9.31
C ASN A 126 7.23 4.97 -10.84
N SER A 127 8.00 4.00 -11.34
CA SER A 127 8.15 3.75 -12.78
C SER A 127 6.85 3.37 -13.51
N GLN A 128 5.81 2.97 -12.78
CA GLN A 128 4.49 2.60 -13.31
C GLN A 128 3.50 3.76 -13.27
N GLY A 129 3.87 4.89 -12.64
CA GLY A 129 3.05 6.10 -12.58
C GLY A 129 2.67 6.50 -11.16
N PHE A 130 1.53 7.17 -11.05
CA PHE A 130 0.98 7.65 -9.78
C PHE A 130 0.66 6.50 -8.83
N ILE A 131 1.02 6.67 -7.56
CA ILE A 131 0.70 5.73 -6.48
C ILE A 131 -0.36 6.33 -5.56
N ASP A 132 -0.04 7.45 -4.89
CA ASP A 132 -0.89 8.05 -3.87
C ASP A 132 -0.51 9.52 -3.62
N TYR A 133 -1.38 10.26 -2.93
CA TYR A 133 -1.01 11.54 -2.31
C TYR A 133 -0.41 11.29 -0.93
N LEU A 134 0.78 11.83 -0.67
CA LEU A 134 1.40 11.79 0.66
C LEU A 134 0.58 12.60 1.66
N GLN A 135 0.21 13.83 1.26
CA GLN A 135 -0.68 14.72 2.00
C GLN A 135 -1.27 15.76 1.05
N ILE A 136 -2.50 16.20 1.35
CA ILE A 136 -3.15 17.35 0.74
C ILE A 136 -3.37 18.41 1.84
N THR A 137 -2.99 19.64 1.54
CA THR A 137 -3.26 20.81 2.37
C THR A 137 -4.40 21.59 1.73
N ASP A 138 -5.50 21.73 2.48
CA ASP A 138 -6.69 22.40 2.00
C ASP A 138 -6.64 23.92 2.20
N TYR A 139 -7.32 24.66 1.32
CA TYR A 139 -7.50 26.12 1.41
C TYR A 139 -6.19 26.92 1.53
N VAL A 140 -5.14 26.47 0.85
CA VAL A 140 -3.89 27.23 0.71
C VAL A 140 -4.18 28.51 -0.06
N SER A 141 -3.76 29.65 0.48
CA SER A 141 -3.87 30.95 -0.18
C SER A 141 -2.49 31.52 -0.49
N ILE A 142 -2.24 31.81 -1.77
CA ILE A 142 -0.97 32.36 -2.27
C ILE A 142 -1.28 33.60 -3.11
N PRO A 143 -1.12 34.83 -2.58
CA PRO A 143 -1.30 36.05 -3.36
C PRO A 143 -0.43 36.07 -4.63
N SER A 144 -0.89 36.77 -5.67
CA SER A 144 -0.11 36.99 -6.90
C SER A 144 1.24 37.62 -6.59
N GLY A 145 2.30 37.12 -7.22
CA GLY A 145 3.66 37.64 -7.07
C GLY A 145 4.31 37.32 -5.72
N THR A 146 3.78 36.34 -4.97
CA THR A 146 4.32 35.93 -3.66
C THR A 146 4.66 34.44 -3.62
N GLN A 147 5.45 34.06 -2.61
CA GLN A 147 5.84 32.68 -2.34
C GLN A 147 5.29 32.17 -1.01
N THR A 148 5.07 30.86 -0.94
CA THR A 148 4.70 30.12 0.27
C THR A 148 5.49 28.83 0.35
N SER A 149 6.04 28.51 1.52
CA SER A 149 6.66 27.21 1.82
C SER A 149 5.62 26.27 2.42
N LEU A 150 5.50 25.06 1.88
CA LEU A 150 4.65 24.00 2.40
C LEU A 150 5.48 22.80 2.83
N THR A 151 5.07 22.18 3.94
CA THR A 151 5.62 20.93 4.45
C THR A 151 4.52 19.87 4.42
N PHE A 152 4.82 18.74 3.80
CA PHE A 152 3.95 17.58 3.71
C PHE A 152 4.55 16.40 4.47
N HIS A 153 3.72 15.62 5.14
CA HIS A 153 4.13 14.42 5.87
C HIS A 153 3.43 13.20 5.28
N SER A 154 4.21 12.13 5.03
CA SER A 154 3.63 10.86 4.61
C SER A 154 3.13 10.05 5.80
N ASN A 155 2.22 9.11 5.52
CA ASN A 155 2.08 7.91 6.34
C ASN A 155 3.35 7.05 6.26
N PRO A 156 3.55 6.07 7.16
CA PRO A 156 4.65 5.12 7.05
C PRO A 156 4.72 4.47 5.66
N MET A 157 5.90 4.51 5.04
CA MET A 157 6.13 4.05 3.67
C MET A 157 6.17 2.53 3.62
N ILE A 158 5.03 1.90 3.33
CA ILE A 158 4.89 0.43 3.21
C ILE A 158 5.24 -0.11 1.82
N TYR A 159 5.66 0.76 0.89
CA TYR A 159 5.97 0.39 -0.48
C TYR A 159 7.28 -0.42 -0.58
N PRO A 160 7.42 -1.32 -1.57
CA PRO A 160 8.65 -2.09 -1.77
C PRO A 160 9.88 -1.20 -1.95
N PRO A 161 11.09 -1.69 -1.59
CA PRO A 161 12.33 -0.98 -1.87
C PRO A 161 12.46 -0.63 -3.36
N GLY A 162 12.91 0.59 -3.65
CA GLY A 162 12.99 1.11 -5.03
C GLY A 162 13.17 2.62 -5.09
N THR A 163 13.19 3.13 -6.32
CA THR A 163 13.28 4.57 -6.60
C THR A 163 11.88 5.15 -6.82
N TYR A 164 11.61 6.26 -6.16
CA TYR A 164 10.33 6.96 -6.18
C TYR A 164 10.53 8.43 -6.49
N GLU A 165 9.47 9.04 -7.01
CA GLU A 165 9.42 10.46 -7.39
C GLU A 165 8.30 11.16 -6.60
N VAL A 166 8.55 12.39 -6.15
CA VAL A 166 7.53 13.27 -5.57
C VAL A 166 7.34 14.48 -6.45
N ASN A 167 6.07 14.78 -6.77
CA ASN A 167 5.64 15.98 -7.47
C ASN A 167 4.61 16.74 -6.64
N ILE A 168 4.56 18.06 -6.82
CA ILE A 168 3.54 18.90 -6.19
C ILE A 168 2.43 19.19 -7.20
N PHE A 169 1.18 19.08 -6.76
CA PHE A 169 -0.01 19.41 -7.53
C PHE A 169 -0.84 20.43 -6.78
N TYR A 170 -1.60 21.22 -7.52
CA TYR A 170 -2.58 22.15 -6.97
C TYR A 170 -3.91 22.03 -7.71
N LYS A 171 -5.00 22.40 -7.04
CA LYS A 171 -6.30 22.61 -7.70
C LYS A 171 -7.01 23.79 -7.06
N SER A 172 -7.54 24.67 -7.88
CA SER A 172 -8.52 25.67 -7.42
C SER A 172 -9.84 24.98 -7.06
N VAL A 173 -10.70 25.66 -6.30
CA VAL A 173 -12.02 25.12 -5.93
C VAL A 173 -12.84 24.84 -7.19
N GLY A 174 -13.29 23.58 -7.35
CA GLY A 174 -14.05 23.14 -8.52
C GLY A 174 -13.22 22.97 -9.80
N ALA A 175 -11.88 22.98 -9.72
CA ALA A 175 -10.99 22.66 -10.83
C ALA A 175 -10.36 21.26 -10.66
N ASP A 176 -9.80 20.74 -11.76
CA ASP A 176 -8.96 19.55 -11.74
C ASP A 176 -7.56 19.85 -11.19
N TRP A 177 -6.86 18.78 -10.79
CA TRP A 177 -5.46 18.86 -10.34
C TRP A 177 -4.52 19.21 -11.50
N LYS A 178 -3.63 20.17 -11.24
CA LYS A 178 -2.56 20.63 -12.13
C LYS A 178 -1.21 20.45 -11.45
N PRO A 179 -0.16 20.05 -12.18
CA PRO A 179 1.18 20.02 -11.61
C PRO A 179 1.64 21.46 -11.32
N VAL A 180 2.34 21.65 -10.21
CA VAL A 180 3.16 22.85 -9.98
C VAL A 180 4.40 22.70 -10.86
N GLU A 181 4.57 23.54 -11.87
CA GLU A 181 5.64 23.34 -12.86
C GLU A 181 7.02 23.55 -12.26
N HIS A 182 7.95 22.65 -12.59
CA HIS A 182 9.38 22.79 -12.32
C HIS A 182 10.19 21.85 -13.24
N PRO A 183 11.39 22.25 -13.70
CA PRO A 183 12.25 21.36 -14.47
C PRO A 183 12.73 20.13 -13.68
N ASP A 184 12.94 20.29 -12.37
CA ASP A 184 13.46 19.22 -11.52
C ASP A 184 12.37 18.58 -10.66
N LYS A 185 12.41 17.25 -10.62
CA LYS A 185 11.53 16.40 -9.79
C LYS A 185 12.33 15.90 -8.58
N ALA A 186 11.69 15.75 -7.42
CA ALA A 186 12.36 15.12 -6.27
C ALA A 186 12.38 13.61 -6.44
N ILE A 187 13.57 13.03 -6.49
CA ILE A 187 13.78 11.59 -6.53
C ILE A 187 14.39 11.11 -5.21
N PHE A 188 13.85 10.04 -4.65
CA PHE A 188 14.37 9.42 -3.43
C PHE A 188 14.25 7.89 -3.49
N ASN A 189 14.98 7.21 -2.61
CA ASN A 189 14.97 5.75 -2.55
C ASN A 189 14.33 5.25 -1.25
N ILE A 190 13.44 4.27 -1.37
CA ILE A 190 13.02 3.43 -0.26
C ILE A 190 13.98 2.24 -0.18
N VAL A 191 14.57 2.00 0.98
CA VAL A 191 15.41 0.83 1.26
C VAL A 191 14.68 -0.11 2.20
N ALA A 192 14.98 -1.41 2.12
CA ALA A 192 14.42 -2.38 3.05
C ALA A 192 14.70 -1.95 4.49
N SER A 193 13.73 -2.14 5.39
CA SER A 193 14.01 -1.95 6.82
C SER A 193 15.19 -2.85 7.19
N PRO A 194 16.17 -2.36 7.97
CA PRO A 194 17.22 -3.24 8.48
C PRO A 194 16.54 -4.39 9.20
N SER A 195 16.82 -5.62 8.77
CA SER A 195 16.26 -6.81 9.41
C SER A 195 16.53 -6.71 10.91
N SER A 196 15.48 -6.66 11.71
CA SER A 196 15.60 -6.66 13.17
C SER A 196 16.00 -8.04 13.68
N VAL A 197 16.09 -9.04 12.80
CA VAL A 197 16.73 -10.31 13.12
C VAL A 197 18.22 -9.99 13.25
N PRO A 198 18.80 -10.00 14.47
CA PRO A 198 20.24 -9.94 14.59
C PRO A 198 20.78 -11.07 13.71
N ASP A 199 21.79 -10.77 12.88
CA ASP A 199 22.54 -11.84 12.25
C ASP A 199 23.03 -12.74 13.38
N ILE A 200 22.35 -13.87 13.56
CA ILE A 200 22.84 -14.94 14.40
C ILE A 200 24.00 -15.46 13.57
N GLU A 201 25.19 -14.89 13.79
CA GLU A 201 26.43 -15.56 13.48
C GLU A 201 26.34 -16.89 14.20
N LEU A 202 25.98 -17.93 13.45
CA LEU A 202 26.21 -19.31 13.84
C LEU A 202 27.72 -19.48 13.82
N THR A 203 28.37 -18.99 14.88
CA THR A 203 29.66 -19.54 15.27
C THR A 203 29.42 -21.04 15.42
N PRO A 204 30.19 -21.91 14.74
CA PRO A 204 30.02 -23.35 14.87
C PRO A 204 30.24 -23.71 16.33
N LYS A 205 29.16 -23.81 17.09
CA LYS A 205 29.21 -24.27 18.47
C LYS A 205 29.12 -25.78 18.35
N GLU A 206 30.22 -26.47 18.68
CA GLU A 206 30.27 -27.93 18.68
C GLU A 206 29.04 -28.49 19.42
N LEU A 207 28.11 -29.06 18.66
CA LEU A 207 26.95 -29.75 19.20
C LEU A 207 27.42 -31.11 19.69
N THR A 208 27.80 -31.18 20.96
CA THR A 208 28.16 -32.45 21.61
C THR A 208 26.89 -33.18 22.04
N PHE A 209 26.47 -34.19 21.26
CA PHE A 209 25.42 -35.10 21.68
C PHE A 209 26.02 -36.24 22.50
N THR A 210 25.72 -36.27 23.81
CA THR A 210 26.09 -37.41 24.66
C THR A 210 24.90 -38.38 24.71
N TYR A 211 24.98 -39.47 23.94
CA TYR A 211 24.01 -40.56 24.01
C TYR A 211 24.63 -41.72 24.81
N SER A 212 23.95 -42.20 25.86
CA SER A 212 24.43 -43.34 26.65
C SER A 212 23.28 -44.25 27.07
N PRO A 213 23.03 -45.36 26.35
CA PRO A 213 22.20 -46.42 26.90
C PRO A 213 23.04 -47.47 27.65
N TYR A 214 24.15 -47.97 27.09
CA TYR A 214 24.95 -49.03 27.73
C TYR A 214 26.40 -48.97 27.25
N ARG A 215 27.34 -49.33 28.14
CA ARG A 215 28.81 -49.24 28.08
C ARG A 215 29.47 -49.35 26.69
N SER A 216 29.56 -48.23 25.97
CA SER A 216 30.74 -47.84 25.18
C SER A 216 30.58 -46.39 24.74
N THR A 217 31.45 -45.51 25.19
CA THR A 217 31.51 -44.12 24.74
C THR A 217 32.07 -44.07 23.32
N ARG A 218 31.30 -43.55 22.36
CA ARG A 218 31.85 -43.11 21.07
C ARG A 218 31.65 -41.60 20.97
N THR A 219 32.76 -40.88 20.87
CA THR A 219 32.76 -39.45 20.54
C THR A 219 32.67 -39.32 19.02
N LEU A 220 31.61 -38.68 18.52
CA LEU A 220 31.52 -38.25 17.13
C LEU A 220 31.95 -36.79 17.08
N THR A 221 33.19 -36.56 16.65
CA THR A 221 33.72 -35.22 16.39
C THR A 221 33.49 -34.92 14.91
N PHE A 222 32.63 -33.96 14.60
CA PHE A 222 32.51 -33.42 13.25
C PHE A 222 33.58 -32.33 13.07
N SER A 223 34.84 -32.75 13.01
CA SER A 223 35.93 -31.89 12.55
C SER A 223 36.15 -32.19 11.07
N ASP A 224 35.85 -31.23 10.20
CA ASP A 224 36.16 -31.23 8.77
C ASP A 224 35.78 -32.51 8.02
N ALA A 225 34.48 -32.81 7.96
CA ALA A 225 33.98 -33.77 6.98
C ALA A 225 34.09 -33.17 5.57
N ARG A 226 35.19 -33.44 4.87
CA ARG A 226 35.17 -33.41 3.39
C ARG A 226 34.19 -34.49 2.94
N VAL A 227 32.99 -34.07 2.59
CA VAL A 227 31.93 -34.91 2.02
C VAL A 227 32.50 -35.67 0.80
N PRO A 228 32.57 -37.01 0.80
CA PRO A 228 32.89 -37.76 -0.41
C PRO A 228 31.77 -37.54 -1.43
N ARG A 229 32.11 -37.33 -2.70
CA ARG A 229 31.17 -37.18 -3.83
C ARG A 229 30.47 -38.51 -4.18
N GLN A 230 29.70 -39.08 -3.26
CA GLN A 230 28.68 -40.07 -3.58
C GLN A 230 27.38 -39.63 -2.91
N ASN A 231 26.28 -39.77 -3.67
CA ASN A 231 24.99 -39.11 -3.52
C ASN A 231 24.63 -38.76 -2.07
N PRO A 232 24.25 -37.50 -1.78
CA PRO A 232 23.79 -37.14 -0.45
C PRO A 232 22.57 -38.00 -0.09
N PRO A 233 22.44 -38.45 1.17
CA PRO A 233 21.23 -39.15 1.60
C PRO A 233 20.02 -38.22 1.44
N ASP A 234 18.95 -38.75 0.87
CA ASP A 234 17.70 -38.02 0.70
C ASP A 234 17.12 -37.69 2.09
N LEU A 235 16.97 -36.40 2.37
CA LEU A 235 16.38 -35.91 3.62
C LEU A 235 14.87 -35.73 3.43
N PHE A 236 14.08 -36.55 4.13
CA PHE A 236 12.63 -36.50 4.09
C PHE A 236 12.09 -35.81 5.35
N VAL A 237 11.34 -34.73 5.17
CA VAL A 237 10.70 -34.00 6.27
C VAL A 237 9.19 -34.22 6.17
N LYS A 238 8.61 -34.85 7.21
CA LYS A 238 7.15 -35.01 7.33
C LYS A 238 6.58 -34.07 8.37
N VAL A 239 5.58 -33.30 7.97
CA VAL A 239 4.83 -32.39 8.85
C VAL A 239 3.42 -32.95 9.03
N SER A 240 3.02 -33.19 10.27
CA SER A 240 1.68 -33.68 10.63
C SER A 240 0.69 -32.51 10.72
N GLU A 241 -0.34 -32.51 9.88
CA GLU A 241 -1.36 -31.45 9.86
C GLU A 241 -2.38 -31.57 11.00
N ASN A 242 -2.51 -30.50 11.78
CA ASN A 242 -3.82 -30.01 12.24
C ASN A 242 -4.02 -28.51 11.89
N ASP A 243 -3.06 -27.89 11.20
CA ASP A 243 -3.15 -26.51 10.70
C ASP A 243 -3.04 -26.55 9.18
N THR A 244 -4.10 -26.12 8.49
CA THR A 244 -4.32 -26.28 7.05
C THR A 244 -3.47 -25.34 6.17
N VAL A 245 -2.44 -24.72 6.71
CA VAL A 245 -1.56 -23.80 5.97
C VAL A 245 -0.12 -23.97 6.45
N LEU A 246 0.70 -24.67 5.67
CA LEU A 246 2.15 -24.50 5.76
C LEU A 246 2.45 -23.02 5.49
N SER A 247 3.22 -22.37 6.36
CA SER A 247 3.63 -20.99 6.08
C SER A 247 4.48 -20.99 4.81
N GLU A 248 4.31 -19.98 3.94
CA GLU A 248 5.08 -19.85 2.68
C GLU A 248 6.59 -20.02 2.88
N GLN A 249 7.08 -19.58 4.04
CA GLN A 249 8.47 -19.70 4.46
C GLN A 249 8.94 -21.16 4.63
N GLN A 250 8.08 -22.07 5.11
CA GLN A 250 8.41 -23.50 5.24
C GLN A 250 8.52 -24.17 3.88
N ARG A 251 7.67 -23.76 2.92
CA ARG A 251 7.68 -24.27 1.55
C ARG A 251 8.91 -23.79 0.78
N GLU A 252 9.25 -22.51 0.92
CA GLU A 252 10.46 -21.91 0.32
C GLU A 252 11.75 -22.58 0.84
N LEU A 253 11.80 -22.91 2.13
CA LEU A 253 12.97 -23.53 2.73
C LEU A 253 13.16 -24.99 2.26
N ALA A 254 12.09 -25.76 2.16
CA ALA A 254 12.16 -27.14 1.67
C ALA A 254 12.58 -27.22 0.20
N GLU A 255 12.09 -26.30 -0.65
CA GLU A 255 12.53 -26.21 -2.05
C GLU A 255 14.02 -25.87 -2.16
N LYS A 256 14.52 -24.94 -1.34
CA LYS A 256 15.96 -24.60 -1.29
C LYS A 256 16.83 -25.79 -0.88
N CYS A 257 16.31 -26.70 -0.05
CA CYS A 257 17.03 -27.86 0.44
C CYS A 257 16.86 -29.12 -0.42
N ARG A 258 16.07 -29.08 -1.51
CA ARG A 258 15.68 -30.26 -2.30
C ARG A 258 15.06 -31.39 -1.45
N ALA A 259 14.35 -31.03 -0.39
CA ALA A 259 13.66 -31.99 0.46
C ALA A 259 12.27 -32.30 -0.13
N ASP A 260 11.93 -33.58 -0.26
CA ASP A 260 10.59 -33.99 -0.67
C ASP A 260 9.61 -33.83 0.51
N ILE A 261 8.59 -32.98 0.32
CA ILE A 261 7.49 -32.79 1.27
C ILE A 261 6.33 -33.68 0.86
N ALA A 262 5.90 -34.57 1.75
CA ALA A 262 4.66 -35.35 1.59
C ALA A 262 3.60 -34.89 2.60
N THR A 263 2.46 -34.41 2.11
CA THR A 263 1.27 -34.10 2.90
C THR A 263 0.48 -35.38 3.23
N VAL A 264 0.04 -35.54 4.48
CA VAL A 264 -0.55 -36.79 4.98
C VAL A 264 -2.07 -36.67 5.03
N GLU A 265 -2.76 -36.88 3.91
CA GLU A 265 -4.17 -37.25 3.94
C GLU A 265 -4.31 -38.79 3.89
N SER A 266 -4.49 -39.40 5.06
CA SER A 266 -5.00 -40.77 5.28
C SER A 266 -4.19 -42.01 4.81
N GLU A 267 -2.93 -41.90 4.38
CA GLU A 267 -2.16 -43.07 3.92
C GLU A 267 -1.02 -43.54 4.85
N ILE A 268 -1.29 -43.64 6.15
CA ILE A 268 -0.33 -44.19 7.14
C ILE A 268 0.11 -45.63 6.79
N MET A 269 -0.74 -46.40 6.10
CA MET A 269 -0.42 -47.79 5.75
C MET A 269 0.40 -47.97 4.47
N LYS A 270 0.23 -47.11 3.45
CA LYS A 270 0.97 -47.22 2.17
C LYS A 270 2.38 -46.65 2.26
N ALA A 271 2.55 -45.51 2.92
CA ALA A 271 3.88 -44.93 3.12
C ALA A 271 4.81 -45.85 3.96
N LYS A 272 4.24 -46.61 4.91
CA LYS A 272 4.99 -47.60 5.70
C LYS A 272 5.47 -48.80 4.88
N ILE A 273 4.80 -49.11 3.76
CA ILE A 273 5.11 -50.22 2.86
C ILE A 273 6.17 -49.83 1.81
N GLU A 274 6.20 -48.58 1.35
CA GLU A 274 7.26 -48.08 0.46
C GLU A 274 8.58 -47.81 1.19
N LEU A 275 8.53 -47.31 2.43
CA LEU A 275 9.72 -46.99 3.24
C LEU A 275 10.52 -48.22 3.71
N LEU A 276 9.90 -49.39 3.82
CA LEU A 276 10.61 -50.64 4.14
C LEU A 276 11.51 -51.14 3.00
N LYS A 277 11.56 -50.42 1.86
CA LYS A 277 12.39 -50.77 0.69
C LYS A 277 13.66 -49.92 0.54
N SER A 278 13.88 -48.91 1.39
CA SER A 278 15.07 -48.04 1.36
C SER A 278 15.92 -48.29 2.60
N GLU A 279 17.11 -48.87 2.44
CA GLU A 279 17.99 -49.28 3.55
C GLU A 279 18.74 -48.10 4.21
N ASP A 280 18.76 -46.90 3.60
CA ASP A 280 19.64 -45.78 4.00
C ASP A 280 18.91 -44.46 4.38
N ALA A 281 17.59 -44.45 4.54
CA ALA A 281 16.84 -43.22 4.81
C ALA A 281 16.88 -42.79 6.30
N VAL A 282 17.21 -41.52 6.56
CA VAL A 282 17.06 -40.86 7.88
C VAL A 282 15.71 -40.15 7.92
N ASN A 283 14.88 -40.46 8.91
CA ASN A 283 13.51 -39.94 9.00
C ASN A 283 13.35 -38.95 10.17
N LEU A 284 12.84 -37.76 9.87
CA LEU A 284 12.42 -36.77 10.86
C LEU A 284 10.91 -36.55 10.76
N ASN A 285 10.19 -36.85 11.86
CA ASN A 285 8.77 -36.55 11.96
C ASN A 285 8.57 -35.38 12.91
N LEU A 286 7.98 -34.29 12.41
CA LEU A 286 7.66 -33.10 13.18
C LEU A 286 6.15 -33.04 13.43
N PHE A 287 5.77 -32.95 14.70
CA PHE A 287 4.39 -32.79 15.15
C PHE A 287 4.20 -31.37 15.68
N THR A 288 3.14 -30.70 15.24
CA THR A 288 2.73 -29.38 15.75
C THR A 288 1.29 -29.43 16.25
N GLY A 289 1.06 -28.86 17.45
CA GLY A 289 -0.27 -28.73 18.06
C GLY A 289 -0.40 -29.36 19.45
N SER A 290 -1.33 -28.83 20.25
CA SER A 290 -1.55 -29.16 21.67
C SER A 290 -2.57 -30.27 21.93
N ASN A 291 -2.66 -31.28 21.05
CA ASN A 291 -3.56 -32.42 21.24
C ASN A 291 -2.78 -33.69 21.61
N TYR A 292 -2.93 -34.10 22.88
CA TYR A 292 -2.45 -35.37 23.41
C TYR A 292 -2.98 -36.57 22.61
N ILE A 293 -2.09 -37.32 21.97
CA ILE A 293 -2.33 -38.74 21.65
C ILE A 293 -1.38 -39.57 22.52
N ALA A 294 -1.84 -39.87 23.73
CA ALA A 294 -1.24 -40.93 24.52
C ALA A 294 -1.56 -42.29 23.86
N LEU A 295 -0.63 -42.84 23.09
CA LEU A 295 -0.62 -44.28 22.83
C LEU A 295 -0.19 -45.00 24.11
N LYS A 296 -1.14 -45.15 25.03
CA LYS A 296 -1.00 -46.02 26.20
C LYS A 296 -1.16 -47.47 25.72
N THR A 297 -0.10 -48.06 25.18
CA THR A 297 -0.04 -49.52 25.06
C THR A 297 0.06 -50.10 26.48
N LYS A 298 -1.03 -50.73 26.93
CA LYS A 298 -1.00 -51.62 28.08
C LYS A 298 -0.07 -52.81 27.75
N SER A 299 1.22 -52.69 28.05
CA SER A 299 2.00 -53.74 28.71
C SER A 299 3.47 -53.31 28.83
N LYS A 300 3.95 -53.25 30.09
CA LYS A 300 5.33 -53.33 30.56
C LYS A 300 6.45 -52.57 29.81
N LYS A 301 7.08 -51.68 30.60
CA LYS A 301 8.48 -51.20 30.53
C LYS A 301 9.33 -51.81 29.41
N GLU A 302 9.53 -51.06 28.33
CA GLU A 302 10.79 -50.79 27.62
C GLU A 302 10.49 -50.13 26.25
N PRO A 303 11.29 -49.16 25.77
CA PRO A 303 11.21 -48.70 24.40
C PRO A 303 11.77 -49.77 23.45
N ILE A 304 10.96 -50.20 22.46
CA ILE A 304 11.42 -51.07 21.38
C ILE A 304 12.26 -50.23 20.42
N MET A 305 13.56 -50.49 20.36
CA MET A 305 14.43 -49.99 19.30
C MET A 305 14.17 -50.77 18.01
N THR A 306 13.81 -50.06 16.94
CA THR A 306 14.01 -50.55 15.57
C THR A 306 15.36 -50.03 15.06
N SER A 307 16.12 -50.85 14.36
CA SER A 307 17.53 -50.65 13.94
C SER A 307 17.79 -49.52 12.93
N HIS A 308 16.87 -48.58 12.73
CA HIS A 308 16.89 -47.61 11.63
C HIS A 308 16.68 -46.16 12.11
N GLY A 309 17.50 -45.70 13.06
CA GLY A 309 17.78 -44.28 13.32
C GLY A 309 16.61 -43.28 13.27
N MET A 310 15.53 -43.52 14.00
CA MET A 310 14.44 -42.54 14.14
C MET A 310 14.62 -41.70 15.40
N ALA A 311 14.62 -40.37 15.27
CA ALA A 311 14.48 -39.44 16.38
C ALA A 311 13.06 -38.86 16.39
N LEU A 312 12.40 -38.86 17.55
CA LEU A 312 11.08 -38.26 17.75
C LEU A 312 11.23 -37.07 18.70
N SER A 313 10.67 -35.92 18.34
CA SER A 313 10.67 -34.73 19.19
C SER A 313 9.29 -34.07 19.14
N GLU A 314 8.72 -33.75 20.31
CA GLU A 314 7.50 -32.93 20.43
C GLU A 314 7.89 -31.45 20.53
N MET A 315 7.18 -30.59 19.78
CA MET A 315 7.47 -29.15 19.73
C MET A 315 6.19 -28.35 19.99
N THR A 316 6.25 -27.40 20.93
CA THR A 316 5.08 -26.62 21.38
C THR A 316 5.12 -25.14 20.98
N ASP A 317 6.11 -24.73 20.18
CA ASP A 317 6.33 -23.32 19.82
C ASP A 317 6.50 -23.14 18.31
N GLN A 318 5.91 -22.08 17.75
CA GLN A 318 5.79 -21.90 16.29
C GLN A 318 7.14 -21.62 15.59
N ASP A 319 8.13 -21.09 16.31
CA ASP A 319 9.45 -20.73 15.75
C ASP A 319 10.50 -21.86 15.86
N MET A 320 10.23 -22.88 16.67
CA MET A 320 11.18 -23.98 16.94
C MET A 320 11.40 -24.97 15.78
N PRO A 321 10.43 -25.25 14.88
CA PRO A 321 10.67 -26.11 13.72
C PRO A 321 11.74 -25.54 12.78
N PHE A 322 11.80 -24.22 12.66
CA PHE A 322 12.75 -23.51 11.81
C PHE A 322 14.19 -23.61 12.35
N LEU A 323 14.38 -23.45 13.66
CA LEU A 323 15.69 -23.55 14.32
C LEU A 323 16.27 -24.97 14.26
N TRP A 324 15.43 -26.00 14.37
CA TRP A 324 15.89 -27.39 14.28
C TRP A 324 16.29 -27.80 12.87
N LEU A 325 15.50 -27.41 11.86
CA LEU A 325 15.83 -27.71 10.47
C LEU A 325 17.13 -27.03 10.04
N LYS A 326 17.38 -25.81 10.53
CA LYS A 326 18.59 -25.03 10.26
C LYS A 326 19.84 -25.54 10.99
N ALA A 327 19.68 -26.29 12.07
CA ALA A 327 20.80 -26.87 12.85
C ALA A 327 21.26 -28.25 12.33
N MET A 328 20.48 -28.89 11.43
CA MET A 328 20.80 -30.20 10.85
C MET A 328 21.39 -30.12 9.43
N ILE A 329 21.40 -28.94 8.83
CA ILE A 329 22.05 -28.60 7.54
C ILE A 329 23.43 -28.00 7.84
#